data_AF-A0A519DH23-F1
#
_entry.id   AF-A0A519DH23-F1
#
_cell.length_a   1.000
_cell.length_b   1.000
_cell.length_c   1.000
_cell.angle_alpha   90.00
_cell.angle_beta   90.00
_cell.angle_gamma   90.00
#
_symmetry.space_group_name_H-M   'P 1'
#
loop_
_entity.id
_entity.type
_entity.pdbx_description
1 polymer ?
#
loop_
_entity_poly.entity_id
_entity_poly.type
_entity_poly.pdbx_seq_one_letter_code
_entity_poly.pdbx_strand_id
1 'polypeptide(L)'
;MAGICNMCALPDDLCICQEIAKEQQKAVISVVRRRYGKMVTMVEGIEDTAIDIGQLAKILKGACASGGTVKGRTIELQGNHKKKAAKVLEQNGYQVEVR
;
A
#
# COMPACT_ATOMS: atom_id res chain seq x y z
N MET A 1 6.84 -24.68 -14.33
CA MET A 1 5.39 -24.88 -14.23
C MET A 1 4.82 -23.56 -13.75
N ALA A 2 3.95 -22.92 -14.53
CA ALA A 2 3.19 -21.77 -14.04
C ALA A 2 2.32 -22.27 -12.88
N GLY A 3 2.32 -21.56 -11.76
CA GLY A 3 1.37 -21.84 -10.69
C GLY A 3 -0.05 -21.54 -11.17
N ILE A 4 -1.02 -22.09 -10.45
CA ILE A 4 -2.43 -21.82 -10.69
C ILE A 4 -2.91 -20.99 -9.52
N CYS A 5 -3.59 -19.88 -9.80
CA CYS A 5 -4.15 -19.04 -8.76
C CYS A 5 -5.29 -19.78 -8.05
N ASN A 6 -5.21 -19.91 -6.72
CA ASN A 6 -6.23 -20.61 -5.93
C ASN A 6 -7.56 -19.85 -5.80
N MET A 7 -7.64 -18.58 -6.22
CA MET A 7 -8.89 -17.80 -6.18
C MET A 7 -9.70 -17.90 -7.47
N CYS A 8 -9.02 -17.86 -8.63
CA CYS A 8 -9.68 -17.82 -9.94
C CYS A 8 -9.37 -19.03 -10.83
N ALA A 9 -8.51 -19.95 -10.38
CA ALA A 9 -8.06 -21.14 -11.11
C ALA A 9 -7.40 -20.87 -12.48
N LEU A 10 -7.01 -19.63 -12.74
CA LEU A 10 -6.24 -19.25 -13.91
C LEU A 10 -4.75 -19.53 -13.69
N PRO A 11 -3.99 -19.85 -14.76
CA PRO A 11 -2.53 -19.77 -14.73
C PRO A 11 -2.07 -18.40 -14.19
N ASP A 12 -1.01 -18.37 -13.38
CA ASP A 12 -0.53 -17.14 -12.74
C ASP A 12 -0.21 -16.02 -13.74
N ASP A 13 0.21 -16.36 -14.96
CA ASP A 13 0.49 -15.44 -16.05
C ASP A 13 -0.76 -14.80 -16.69
N LEU A 14 -1.94 -15.38 -16.47
CA LEU A 14 -3.23 -14.88 -16.93
C LEU A 14 -4.10 -14.34 -15.78
N CYS A 15 -3.62 -14.41 -14.54
CA CYS A 15 -4.36 -14.00 -13.36
C CYS A 15 -4.37 -12.48 -13.19
N ILE A 16 -5.55 -11.90 -12.96
CA ILE A 16 -5.74 -10.45 -12.71
C ILE A 16 -6.33 -10.16 -11.32
N CYS A 17 -6.30 -11.14 -10.40
CA CYS A 17 -6.89 -10.98 -9.07
C CYS A 17 -6.26 -9.83 -8.28
N GLN A 18 -4.96 -9.56 -8.46
CA GLN A 18 -4.28 -8.46 -7.78
C GLN A 18 -4.72 -7.10 -8.30
N GLU A 19 -4.92 -6.95 -9.61
CA GLU A 19 -5.42 -5.73 -10.24
C GLU A 19 -6.84 -5.41 -9.74
N ILE A 20 -7.72 -6.41 -9.74
CA ILE A 20 -9.09 -6.27 -9.22
C ILE A 20 -9.06 -5.86 -7.74
N ALA A 21 -8.22 -6.51 -6.92
CA ALA A 21 -8.10 -6.19 -5.50
C ALA A 21 -7.64 -4.74 -5.27
N LYS A 22 -6.71 -4.24 -6.08
CA LYS A 22 -6.22 -2.85 -6.00
C LYS A 22 -7.31 -1.83 -6.33
N GLU A 23 -8.15 -2.12 -7.33
CA GLU A 23 -9.22 -1.21 -7.77
C GLU A 23 -10.41 -1.18 -6.81
N GLN A 24 -10.73 -2.30 -6.14
CA GLN A 24 -11.86 -2.40 -5.21
C GLN A 24 -11.63 -1.72 -3.87
N GLN A 25 -10.38 -1.40 -3.53
CA GLN A 25 -10.00 -0.83 -2.25
C GLN A 25 -9.48 0.59 -2.39
N LYS A 26 -9.64 1.36 -1.31
CA LYS A 26 -9.21 2.75 -1.26
C LYS A 26 -8.13 2.91 -0.21
N ALA A 27 -6.94 3.28 -0.66
CA ALA A 27 -5.82 3.60 0.21
C ALA A 27 -6.06 4.98 0.87
N VAL A 28 -6.25 4.98 2.18
CA VAL A 28 -6.44 6.19 2.98
C VAL A 28 -5.10 6.63 3.53
N ILE A 29 -4.72 7.88 3.27
CA ILE A 29 -3.49 8.48 3.76
C ILE A 29 -3.82 9.51 4.82
N SER A 30 -3.22 9.39 5.99
CA SER A 30 -3.30 10.38 7.05
C SER A 30 -1.92 10.75 7.57
N VAL A 31 -1.82 11.85 8.32
CA VAL A 31 -0.58 12.19 9.04
C VAL A 31 -0.91 12.44 10.50
N VAL A 32 -0.18 11.74 11.37
CA VAL A 32 -0.31 11.86 12.81
C VAL A 32 0.98 12.40 13.42
N ARG A 33 0.85 13.06 14.57
CA ARG A 33 1.99 13.51 15.37
C ARG A 33 2.31 12.46 16.43
N ARG A 34 3.55 11.98 16.46
CA ARG A 34 4.08 11.02 17.44
C ARG A 34 5.01 11.73 18.44
N ARG A 35 5.71 10.94 19.28
CA ARG A 35 6.64 11.42 20.30
C ARG A 35 7.62 12.45 19.74
N TYR A 36 7.96 13.44 20.57
CA TYR A 36 8.85 14.55 20.21
C TYR A 36 8.36 15.39 19.03
N GLY A 37 7.05 15.39 18.77
CA GLY A 37 6.44 16.18 17.71
C GLY A 37 6.74 15.66 16.30
N LYS A 38 7.35 14.47 16.16
CA LYS A 38 7.67 13.87 14.86
C LYS A 38 6.39 13.49 14.11
N MET A 39 6.32 13.85 12.84
CA MET A 39 5.20 13.49 11.98
C MET A 39 5.39 12.08 11.43
N VAL A 40 4.30 11.33 11.29
CA VAL A 40 4.27 10.01 10.67
C VAL A 40 3.10 9.98 9.69
N THR A 41 3.39 9.58 8.45
CA THR A 41 2.37 9.33 7.43
C THR A 41 1.88 7.90 7.59
N MET A 42 0.57 7.70 7.67
CA MET A 42 -0.08 6.41 7.74
C MET A 42 -0.79 6.13 6.42
N VAL A 43 -0.67 4.89 5.92
CA VAL A 43 -1.41 4.38 4.77
C VAL A 43 -2.21 3.16 5.22
N GLU A 44 -3.52 3.21 5.03
CA GLU A 44 -4.52 2.26 5.54
C GLU A 44 -5.59 1.97 4.48
N GLY A 45 -6.56 1.09 4.77
CA GLY A 45 -7.71 0.83 3.88
C GLY A 45 -7.46 -0.19 2.77
N ILE A 46 -6.30 -0.86 2.81
CA ILE A 46 -5.95 -1.94 1.89
C ILE A 46 -6.04 -3.25 2.68
N GLU A 47 -7.20 -3.89 2.70
CA GLU A 47 -7.48 -5.07 3.55
C GLU A 47 -7.34 -6.42 2.81
N ASP A 48 -7.30 -6.42 1.47
CA ASP A 48 -7.32 -7.65 0.68
C ASP A 48 -6.00 -8.40 0.80
N THR A 49 -6.06 -9.68 1.18
CA THR A 49 -4.90 -10.56 1.36
C THR A 49 -4.17 -10.89 0.06
N ALA A 50 -4.80 -10.71 -1.10
CA ALA A 50 -4.14 -10.80 -2.40
C ALA A 50 -3.07 -9.71 -2.59
N ILE A 51 -3.13 -8.65 -1.79
CA ILE A 51 -2.17 -7.55 -1.81
C ILE A 51 -1.08 -7.77 -0.76
N ASP A 52 0.16 -7.86 -1.23
CA ASP A 52 1.34 -7.90 -0.37
C ASP A 52 1.64 -6.48 0.19
N ILE A 53 1.17 -6.25 1.41
CA ILE A 53 1.42 -5.01 2.15
C ILE A 53 2.91 -4.79 2.43
N GLY A 54 3.69 -5.86 2.61
CA GLY A 54 5.13 -5.77 2.84
C GLY A 54 5.86 -5.23 1.61
N GLN A 55 5.51 -5.75 0.43
CA GLN A 55 6.02 -5.25 -0.85
C GLN A 55 5.60 -3.79 -1.08
N LEU A 56 4.33 -3.45 -0.85
CA LEU A 56 3.84 -2.08 -0.97
C LEU A 56 4.59 -1.12 -0.04
N ALA A 57 4.83 -1.53 1.21
CA ALA A 57 5.61 -0.74 2.16
C ALA A 57 7.05 -0.53 1.70
N LYS A 58 7.68 -1.52 1.05
CA LYS A 58 9.02 -1.38 0.46
C LYS A 58 9.03 -0.34 -0.65
N ILE A 59 8.05 -0.37 -1.55
CA ILE A 59 7.87 0.61 -2.63
C ILE A 59 7.72 2.01 -2.05
N LEU A 60 6.83 2.20 -1.07
CA LEU A 60 6.58 3.49 -0.45
C LEU A 60 7.79 4.04 0.30
N LYS A 61 8.51 3.21 1.06
CA LYS A 61 9.76 3.62 1.74
C LYS A 61 10.83 4.07 0.76
N GLY A 62 11.03 3.30 -0.33
CA GLY A 62 11.98 3.65 -1.38
C GLY A 62 11.61 4.97 -2.06
N ALA A 63 10.34 5.13 -2.43
CA ALA A 63 9.87 6.35 -3.05
C ALA A 63 9.93 7.55 -2.10
N CYS A 64 9.60 7.39 -0.81
CA CYS A 64 9.61 8.49 0.16
C CYS A 64 10.99 8.79 0.75
N ALA A 65 12.01 7.96 0.47
CA ALA A 65 13.34 8.02 1.08
C ALA A 65 13.26 8.09 2.61
N SER A 66 12.34 7.32 3.20
CA SER A 66 12.01 7.38 4.62
C SER A 66 12.06 6.01 5.27
N GLY A 67 12.40 5.98 6.56
CA GLY A 67 12.14 4.82 7.41
C GLY A 67 10.64 4.55 7.53
N GLY A 68 10.29 3.32 7.88
CA GLY A 68 8.88 2.94 8.07
C GLY A 68 8.71 1.47 8.45
N THR A 69 7.52 1.13 8.92
CA THR A 69 7.15 -0.22 9.34
C THR A 69 5.73 -0.56 8.90
N VAL A 70 5.40 -1.85 8.92
CA VAL A 70 4.04 -2.35 8.75
C VAL A 70 3.55 -2.79 10.13
N LYS A 71 2.34 -2.36 10.52
CA LYS A 71 1.65 -2.84 11.71
C LYS A 71 0.28 -3.36 11.30
N GLY A 72 0.09 -4.68 11.36
CA GLY A 72 -1.08 -5.31 10.76
C GLY A 72 -1.09 -5.05 9.25
N ARG A 73 -2.08 -4.29 8.77
CA ARG A 73 -2.18 -3.85 7.37
C ARG A 73 -1.96 -2.34 7.18
N THR A 74 -1.54 -1.65 8.23
CA THR A 74 -1.20 -0.22 8.20
C THR A 74 0.29 -0.03 7.94
N ILE A 75 0.62 0.81 6.96
CA ILE A 75 2.00 1.21 6.66
C ILE A 75 2.28 2.56 7.33
N GLU A 76 3.30 2.63 8.17
CA GLU A 76 3.76 3.86 8.82
C GLU A 76 5.08 4.33 8.18
N LEU A 77 5.12 5.56 7.66
CA LEU A 77 6.30 6.21 7.10
C LEU A 77 6.70 7.41 7.97
N GLN A 78 7.98 7.52 8.32
CA GLN A 78 8.48 8.64 9.10
C GLN A 78 8.48 9.93 8.27
N GLY A 79 7.88 11.01 8.77
CA GLY A 79 7.74 12.28 8.06
C GLY A 79 6.34 12.52 7.51
N ASN A 80 6.16 13.68 6.87
CA ASN A 80 4.93 14.03 6.15
C ASN A 80 5.13 13.81 4.65
N HIS A 81 4.55 12.74 4.13
CA HIS A 81 4.70 12.28 2.77
C HIS A 81 3.37 12.18 2.01
N LYS A 82 2.28 12.81 2.49
CA LYS A 82 0.92 12.67 1.90
C LYS A 82 0.91 12.71 0.37
N LYS A 83 1.50 13.78 -0.20
CA LYS A 83 1.54 13.98 -1.66
C LYS A 83 2.33 12.91 -2.40
N LYS A 84 3.49 12.52 -1.87
CA LYS A 84 4.39 11.56 -2.52
C LYS A 84 3.86 10.14 -2.42
N ALA A 85 3.34 9.77 -1.24
CA ALA A 85 2.68 8.49 -1.02
C ALA A 85 1.43 8.34 -1.90
N ALA A 86 0.59 9.39 -2.00
CA ALA A 86 -0.59 9.39 -2.88
C ALA A 86 -0.22 9.11 -4.33
N LYS A 87 0.72 9.88 -4.88
CA LYS A 87 1.19 9.70 -6.26
C LYS A 87 1.71 8.28 -6.52
N VAL A 88 2.48 7.73 -5.59
CA VAL A 88 3.04 6.37 -5.74
C VAL A 88 1.93 5.32 -5.69
N LEU A 89 0.95 5.46 -4.79
CA LEU A 89 -0.19 4.55 -4.70
C LEU A 89 -1.04 4.59 -5.97
N GLU A 90 -1.36 5.79 -6.48
CA GLU A 90 -2.07 5.98 -7.75
C GLU A 90 -1.32 5.32 -8.91
N GLN A 91 0.00 5.51 -9.00
CA GLN A 91 0.85 4.87 -10.01
C GLN A 91 0.90 3.34 -9.89
N ASN A 92 0.57 2.78 -8.72
CA ASN A 92 0.51 1.34 -8.48
C ASN A 92 -0.91 0.77 -8.60
N GLY A 93 -1.88 1.56 -9.07
CA GLY A 93 -3.24 1.11 -9.37
C GLY A 93 -4.23 1.24 -8.21
N TYR A 94 -3.89 1.96 -7.13
CA TYR A 94 -4.80 2.16 -6.00
C TYR A 94 -5.62 3.43 -6.17
N GLN A 95 -6.88 3.39 -5.76
CA GLN A 95 -7.63 4.61 -5.46
C GLN A 95 -7.13 5.20 -4.14
N VAL A 96 -6.95 6.53 -4.09
CA VAL A 96 -6.37 7.20 -2.92
C VAL A 96 -7.32 8.25 -2.34
N GLU A 97 -7.40 8.30 -1.02
CA GLU A 97 -8.03 9.39 -0.26
C GLU A 97 -7.02 9.98 0.72
N VAL A 98 -6.83 11.30 0.67
CA VAL A 98 -5.90 12.02 1.55
C VAL A 98 -6.69 12.79 2.61
N ARG A 99 -6.45 12.47 3.89
CA ARG A 99 -7.00 13.14 5.08
C ARG A 99 -5.93 13.99 5.74
#